data_AF-V6HM89-F1
#
_entry.id   AF-V6HM89-F1
#
_cell.length_a   1.000
_cell.length_b   1.000
_cell.length_c   1.000
_cell.angle_alpha   90.00
_cell.angle_beta   90.00
_cell.angle_gamma   90.00
#
_symmetry.space_group_name_H-M   'P 1'
#
loop_
_entity.id
_entity.type
_entity.pdbx_description
1 polymer ?
#
loop_
_entity_poly.entity_id
_entity_poly.type
_entity_poly.pdbx_seq_one_letter_code
_entity_poly.pdbx_strand_id
1 'polypeptide(L)'
;MTEEPERKLPRYTDKRRAAICGGTLGRENRYYIRGQVLDLSITEEMKDSSRWNLLTGLFEGQEKEITPFLDYGLESVRKPILLAEIVDESGIVVHRSPEIRGDESGFFFHEFTFPLAPGNYVFHIHFLKPDSYRQFGKDLAYLNIPGKHEIVAQSLIGKGALRILPEDYSGLVTTSDIDQTYLATDIHSNKGKISTLFETPEQKLPLPGMPTFLNELRESTNDTPLCFISASPHFFRRTLLQTFRSQGIKTESLHLKYLEGTIKGMVDKFWDSLSHPTRFLTDGVWGALERVRKFAGSSFQSLFDQLAYKLTILLRDRIYLPKDAKELLLGDNTESDYLIFTLYQMILSGVLEGKDLEDFLYRLNFLGRDAITRDNAKLIRELAEENRRIHGDLNPVELVLINKTELGPPSDEMRWNVQSALPTGIDPWKMKGIKPYIPTDGALGFSLILVYYGILDLSSVIKIAGEMAGEWFEDKVIDSKALLELAQKIELPEEVKELHRRFLETLKQALGT
;
A
#
# COMPACT_ATOMS: atom_id res chain seq x y z
N MET A 1 9.69 -32.17 -32.87
CA MET A 1 8.49 -31.34 -32.70
C MET A 1 7.80 -31.83 -31.44
N THR A 2 8.13 -31.24 -30.31
CA THR A 2 7.42 -31.43 -29.04
C THR A 2 6.13 -30.62 -29.13
N GLU A 3 4.99 -31.29 -29.07
CA GLU A 3 3.68 -30.67 -28.96
C GLU A 3 3.65 -29.82 -27.67
N GLU A 4 3.66 -28.49 -27.82
CA GLU A 4 3.23 -27.63 -26.71
C GLU A 4 1.75 -27.93 -26.45
N PRO A 5 1.35 -28.26 -25.20
CA PRO A 5 -0.05 -28.47 -24.91
C PRO A 5 -0.79 -27.16 -25.14
N GLU A 6 -1.77 -27.17 -26.05
CA GLU A 6 -2.72 -26.07 -26.22
C GLU A 6 -3.29 -25.70 -24.85
N ARG A 7 -2.89 -24.55 -24.29
CA ARG A 7 -3.49 -23.97 -23.09
C ARG A 7 -4.96 -23.68 -23.41
N LYS A 8 -5.85 -24.63 -23.10
CA LYS A 8 -7.30 -24.41 -23.17
C LYS A 8 -7.64 -23.23 -22.27
N LEU A 9 -8.12 -22.15 -22.87
CA LEU A 9 -8.64 -21.00 -22.14
C LEU A 9 -9.68 -21.49 -21.12
N PRO A 10 -9.58 -21.08 -19.84
CA PRO A 10 -10.48 -21.53 -18.80
C PRO A 10 -11.91 -21.13 -19.17
N ARG A 11 -12.80 -22.11 -19.24
CA ARG A 11 -14.22 -21.88 -19.48
C ARG A 11 -14.85 -21.46 -18.16
N TYR A 12 -15.01 -20.14 -17.96
CA TYR A 12 -15.76 -19.61 -16.82
C TYR A 12 -17.22 -20.05 -16.93
N THR A 13 -17.75 -20.61 -15.84
CA THR A 13 -19.10 -21.20 -15.82
C THR A 13 -20.04 -20.51 -14.84
N ASP A 14 -19.52 -19.74 -13.88
CA ASP A 14 -20.33 -19.03 -12.88
C ASP A 14 -19.59 -17.79 -12.34
N LYS A 15 -20.23 -17.05 -11.43
CA LYS A 15 -19.61 -15.93 -10.69
C LYS A 15 -19.61 -16.21 -9.17
N ARG A 16 -18.55 -15.76 -8.49
CA ARG A 16 -18.42 -15.79 -7.02
C ARG A 16 -18.24 -14.37 -6.51
N ARG A 17 -19.04 -13.98 -5.52
CA ARG A 17 -18.86 -12.71 -4.82
C ARG A 17 -17.71 -12.80 -3.82
N ALA A 18 -16.84 -11.81 -3.82
CA ALA A 18 -15.71 -11.71 -2.89
C ALA A 18 -15.61 -10.30 -2.29
N ALA A 19 -15.37 -10.20 -0.99
CA ALA A 19 -14.95 -8.96 -0.35
C ALA A 19 -13.43 -8.94 -0.21
N ILE A 20 -12.76 -8.09 -0.97
CA ILE A 20 -11.31 -7.93 -0.93
C ILE A 20 -10.97 -6.82 0.05
N CYS A 21 -10.34 -7.19 1.17
CA CYS A 21 -10.11 -6.30 2.31
C CYS A 21 -8.63 -5.92 2.40
N GLY A 22 -8.35 -4.71 2.90
CA GLY A 22 -6.98 -4.21 3.02
C GLY A 22 -6.32 -4.44 4.37
N GLY A 23 -7.02 -5.05 5.34
CA GLY A 23 -6.64 -5.00 6.74
C GLY A 23 -6.77 -3.59 7.34
N THR A 24 -6.83 -3.50 8.67
CA THR A 24 -6.97 -2.23 9.41
C THR A 24 -6.25 -2.28 10.74
N LEU A 25 -5.73 -1.13 11.17
CA LEU A 25 -5.17 -0.89 12.49
C LEU A 25 -6.08 0.08 13.23
N GLY A 26 -6.32 -0.17 14.52
CA GLY A 26 -7.11 0.73 15.36
C GLY A 26 -6.71 0.65 16.83
N ARG A 27 -7.52 1.29 17.67
CA ARG A 27 -7.34 1.34 19.12
C ARG A 27 -8.63 0.93 19.84
N GLU A 28 -8.52 0.65 21.13
CA GLU A 28 -9.59 0.01 21.91
C GLU A 28 -10.97 0.63 21.69
N ASN A 29 -11.08 1.94 21.66
CA ASN A 29 -12.38 2.63 21.58
C ASN A 29 -12.72 3.16 20.19
N ARG A 30 -11.82 2.98 19.21
CA ARG A 30 -12.04 3.51 17.86
C ARG A 30 -11.22 2.75 16.83
N TYR A 31 -11.91 2.08 15.92
CA TYR A 31 -11.30 1.33 14.84
C TYR A 31 -12.27 1.26 13.66
N TYR A 32 -11.82 0.75 12.52
CA TYR A 32 -12.65 0.67 11.33
C TYR A 32 -12.36 -0.59 10.54
N ILE A 33 -13.25 -0.90 9.61
CA ILE A 33 -13.04 -1.92 8.56
C ILE A 33 -13.37 -1.32 7.20
N ARG A 34 -12.76 -1.89 6.16
CA ARG A 34 -13.00 -1.48 4.78
C ARG A 34 -12.65 -2.58 3.78
N GLY A 35 -13.19 -2.45 2.59
CA GLY A 35 -12.86 -3.30 1.46
C GLY A 35 -13.68 -2.94 0.23
N GLN A 36 -13.62 -3.81 -0.76
CA GLN A 36 -14.42 -3.72 -1.97
C GLN A 36 -15.07 -5.07 -2.27
N VAL A 37 -16.33 -5.05 -2.67
CA VAL A 37 -17.08 -6.24 -3.08
C VAL A 37 -17.07 -6.35 -4.61
N LEU A 38 -16.55 -7.47 -5.09
CA LEU A 38 -16.37 -7.78 -6.51
C LEU A 38 -17.04 -9.11 -6.85
N ASP A 39 -17.51 -9.24 -8.09
CA ASP A 39 -17.95 -10.52 -8.65
C ASP A 39 -16.80 -11.12 -9.50
N LEU A 40 -16.24 -12.23 -9.00
CA LEU A 40 -15.15 -12.99 -9.62
C LEU A 40 -15.71 -14.02 -10.60
N SER A 41 -15.17 -14.08 -11.82
CA SER A 41 -15.47 -15.17 -12.76
C SER A 41 -14.81 -16.47 -12.30
N ILE A 42 -15.58 -17.55 -12.19
CA ILE A 42 -15.09 -18.84 -11.66
C ILE A 42 -15.33 -20.00 -12.64
N THR A 43 -14.46 -21.00 -12.58
CA THR A 43 -14.62 -22.29 -13.27
C THR A 43 -15.42 -23.28 -12.40
N GLU A 44 -15.76 -24.46 -12.94
CA GLU A 44 -16.43 -25.51 -12.16
C GLU A 44 -15.60 -25.95 -10.94
N GLU A 45 -14.29 -26.08 -11.09
CA GLU A 45 -13.38 -26.46 -9.99
C GLU A 45 -13.40 -25.42 -8.87
N MET A 46 -13.49 -24.15 -9.24
CA MET A 46 -13.49 -23.01 -8.32
C MET A 46 -14.79 -22.85 -7.52
N LYS A 47 -15.79 -23.71 -7.72
CA LYS A 47 -17.01 -23.74 -6.88
C LYS A 47 -16.74 -24.28 -5.48
N ASP A 48 -15.71 -25.13 -5.31
CA ASP A 48 -15.30 -25.60 -3.99
C ASP A 48 -14.79 -24.44 -3.14
N SER A 49 -15.57 -24.08 -2.13
CA SER A 49 -15.32 -22.90 -1.30
C SER A 49 -14.27 -23.12 -0.23
N SER A 50 -13.92 -24.38 0.07
CA SER A 50 -12.88 -24.71 1.05
C SER A 50 -11.47 -24.37 0.55
N ARG A 51 -11.32 -24.28 -0.79
CA ARG A 51 -10.05 -23.98 -1.48
C ARG A 51 -9.82 -22.49 -1.73
N TRP A 52 -10.73 -21.63 -1.27
CA TRP A 52 -10.57 -20.18 -1.36
C TRP A 52 -9.93 -19.61 -0.12
N ASN A 53 -8.87 -18.86 -0.32
CA ASN A 53 -8.30 -18.03 0.73
C ASN A 53 -9.10 -16.72 0.82
N LEU A 54 -9.96 -16.60 1.82
CA LEU A 54 -10.83 -15.43 1.97
C LEU A 54 -10.12 -14.16 2.44
N LEU A 55 -8.85 -14.24 2.90
CA LEU A 55 -8.04 -13.06 3.24
C LEU A 55 -7.47 -12.40 1.98
N THR A 56 -7.02 -13.21 1.02
CA THR A 56 -6.48 -12.71 -0.26
C THR A 56 -7.55 -12.66 -1.37
N GLY A 57 -8.67 -13.35 -1.17
CA GLY A 57 -9.68 -13.59 -2.19
C GLY A 57 -9.18 -14.46 -3.34
N LEU A 58 -8.10 -15.22 -3.20
CA LEU A 58 -7.52 -16.08 -4.24
C LEU A 58 -7.98 -17.52 -4.07
N PHE A 59 -8.21 -18.20 -5.19
CA PHE A 59 -8.37 -19.65 -5.23
C PHE A 59 -7.00 -20.32 -5.24
N GLU A 60 -6.88 -21.48 -4.60
CA GLU A 60 -5.66 -22.30 -4.60
C GLU A 60 -5.11 -22.49 -6.03
N GLY A 61 -3.84 -22.14 -6.21
CA GLY A 61 -3.12 -22.17 -7.48
C GLY A 61 -3.03 -20.80 -8.18
N GLN A 62 -3.92 -19.85 -7.86
CA GLN A 62 -3.87 -18.50 -8.45
C GLN A 62 -2.78 -17.61 -7.84
N GLU A 63 -2.20 -17.99 -6.71
CA GLU A 63 -1.22 -17.20 -5.96
C GLU A 63 0.00 -16.79 -6.79
N LYS A 64 0.36 -17.58 -7.81
CA LYS A 64 1.53 -17.36 -8.66
C LYS A 64 1.21 -16.66 -9.97
N GLU A 65 -0.04 -16.71 -10.40
CA GLU A 65 -0.47 -16.25 -11.73
C GLU A 65 -1.29 -14.96 -11.67
N ILE A 66 -1.76 -14.55 -10.48
CA ILE A 66 -2.55 -13.33 -10.33
C ILE A 66 -1.74 -12.11 -10.79
N THR A 67 -2.38 -11.20 -11.51
CA THR A 67 -1.78 -9.92 -11.92
C THR A 67 -2.82 -8.83 -11.71
N PRO A 68 -2.41 -7.56 -11.50
CA PRO A 68 -3.37 -6.47 -11.35
C PRO A 68 -4.32 -6.34 -12.57
N PHE A 69 -3.87 -6.73 -13.75
CA PHE A 69 -4.67 -6.76 -14.97
C PHE A 69 -5.86 -7.73 -14.89
N LEU A 70 -5.69 -8.89 -14.24
CA LEU A 70 -6.80 -9.84 -14.04
C LEU A 70 -7.87 -9.28 -13.09
N ASP A 71 -7.47 -8.43 -12.15
CA ASP A 71 -8.38 -7.78 -11.20
C ASP A 71 -9.03 -6.51 -11.77
N TYR A 72 -8.35 -5.82 -12.68
CA TYR A 72 -8.81 -4.59 -13.30
C TYR A 72 -10.21 -4.73 -13.95
N GLY A 73 -10.46 -5.87 -14.59
CA GLY A 73 -11.71 -6.14 -15.31
C GLY A 73 -12.86 -6.66 -14.45
N LEU A 74 -12.67 -6.79 -13.13
CA LEU A 74 -13.68 -7.36 -12.25
C LEU A 74 -14.88 -6.44 -12.10
N GLU A 75 -16.08 -7.02 -12.14
CA GLU A 75 -17.32 -6.27 -11.95
C GLU A 75 -17.51 -5.95 -10.46
N SER A 76 -17.65 -4.67 -10.15
CA SER A 76 -18.02 -4.25 -8.80
C SER A 76 -19.48 -4.54 -8.49
N VAL A 77 -19.74 -5.00 -7.26
CA VAL A 77 -21.10 -5.19 -6.77
C VAL A 77 -21.63 -3.85 -6.32
N ARG A 78 -22.63 -3.32 -7.02
CA ARG A 78 -23.23 -2.02 -6.74
C ARG A 78 -24.01 -2.04 -5.42
N LYS A 79 -23.71 -1.11 -4.51
CA LYS A 79 -24.42 -0.90 -3.23
C LYS A 79 -24.71 -2.21 -2.48
N PRO A 80 -23.67 -2.98 -2.11
CA PRO A 80 -23.86 -4.20 -1.36
C PRO A 80 -24.33 -3.85 0.06
N ILE A 81 -25.30 -4.60 0.58
CA ILE A 81 -25.65 -4.59 2.00
C ILE A 81 -24.93 -5.75 2.67
N LEU A 82 -24.11 -5.42 3.66
CA LEU A 82 -23.15 -6.31 4.31
C LEU A 82 -23.39 -6.36 5.83
N LEU A 83 -22.85 -7.40 6.44
CA LEU A 83 -22.68 -7.53 7.89
C LEU A 83 -21.22 -7.88 8.16
N ALA A 84 -20.60 -7.27 9.16
CA ALA A 84 -19.27 -7.64 9.61
C ALA A 84 -19.31 -8.31 10.98
N GLU A 85 -18.55 -9.39 11.14
CA GLU A 85 -18.28 -10.01 12.43
C GLU A 85 -16.81 -9.81 12.78
N ILE A 86 -16.49 -9.41 14.00
CA ILE A 86 -15.12 -9.40 14.52
C ILE A 86 -14.90 -10.71 15.27
N VAL A 87 -13.83 -11.42 14.90
CA VAL A 87 -13.53 -12.76 15.39
C VAL A 87 -12.14 -12.75 16.03
N ASP A 88 -12.05 -13.28 17.24
CA ASP A 88 -10.78 -13.41 17.97
C ASP A 88 -9.94 -14.60 17.45
N GLU A 89 -8.74 -14.75 18.00
CA GLU A 89 -7.82 -15.84 17.64
C GLU A 89 -8.37 -17.24 17.97
N SER A 90 -9.34 -17.34 18.88
CA SER A 90 -10.02 -18.59 19.23
C SER A 90 -11.17 -18.95 18.26
N GLY A 91 -11.49 -18.06 17.32
CA GLY A 91 -12.60 -18.23 16.38
C GLY A 91 -13.96 -17.79 16.93
N ILE A 92 -14.00 -17.10 18.07
CA ILE A 92 -15.24 -16.62 18.69
C ILE A 92 -15.58 -15.24 18.12
N VAL A 93 -16.84 -15.07 17.72
CA VAL A 93 -17.37 -13.77 17.32
C VAL A 93 -17.51 -12.89 18.57
N VAL A 94 -16.66 -11.88 18.70
CA VAL A 94 -16.66 -10.93 19.82
C VAL A 94 -17.53 -9.70 19.53
N HIS A 95 -17.77 -9.39 18.25
CA HIS A 95 -18.64 -8.29 17.87
C HIS A 95 -19.32 -8.48 16.52
N ARG A 96 -20.47 -7.84 16.32
CA ARG A 96 -21.20 -7.77 15.04
C ARG A 96 -21.62 -6.34 14.71
N SER A 97 -21.31 -5.89 13.50
CA SER A 97 -21.74 -4.58 13.02
C SER A 97 -23.26 -4.51 12.81
N PRO A 98 -23.84 -3.30 12.71
CA PRO A 98 -25.11 -3.11 12.00
C PRO A 98 -24.96 -3.42 10.50
N GLU A 99 -26.05 -3.30 9.72
CA GLU A 99 -25.97 -3.37 8.26
C GLU A 99 -25.01 -2.29 7.72
N ILE A 100 -24.00 -2.71 6.96
CA ILE A 100 -23.05 -1.83 6.30
C ILE A 100 -23.49 -1.69 4.84
N ARG A 101 -23.63 -0.44 4.37
CA ARG A 101 -23.98 -0.14 2.98
C ARG A 101 -22.73 0.27 2.22
N GLY A 102 -22.37 -0.49 1.20
CA GLY A 102 -21.33 -0.09 0.27
C GLY A 102 -21.83 0.94 -0.75
N ASP A 103 -20.89 1.52 -1.49
CA ASP A 103 -21.15 2.54 -2.50
C ASP A 103 -21.47 1.96 -3.88
N GLU A 104 -21.56 2.85 -4.88
CA GLU A 104 -21.82 2.51 -6.28
C GLU A 104 -20.74 1.60 -6.91
N SER A 105 -19.51 1.66 -6.38
CA SER A 105 -18.35 0.90 -6.83
C SER A 105 -18.02 -0.30 -5.92
N GLY A 106 -18.96 -0.66 -5.03
CA GLY A 106 -18.84 -1.79 -4.13
C GLY A 106 -17.87 -1.58 -2.96
N PHE A 107 -17.31 -0.39 -2.79
CA PHE A 107 -16.48 -0.08 -1.63
C PHE A 107 -17.35 0.06 -0.40
N PHE A 108 -16.85 -0.41 0.73
CA PHE A 108 -17.50 -0.23 2.02
C PHE A 108 -16.48 0.25 3.05
N PHE A 109 -16.99 1.00 4.01
CA PHE A 109 -16.26 1.48 5.17
C PHE A 109 -17.23 1.47 6.35
N HIS A 110 -16.76 1.03 7.50
CA HIS A 110 -17.52 1.12 8.73
C HIS A 110 -16.59 1.40 9.91
N GLU A 111 -16.90 2.45 10.65
CA GLU A 111 -16.22 2.82 11.90
C GLU A 111 -16.96 2.19 13.08
N PHE A 112 -16.18 1.67 14.01
CA PHE A 112 -16.62 1.11 15.28
C PHE A 112 -16.10 2.01 16.42
N THR A 113 -16.99 2.32 17.36
CA THR A 113 -16.71 3.21 18.50
C THR A 113 -16.97 2.56 19.86
N PHE A 114 -17.25 1.26 19.88
CA PHE A 114 -17.35 0.51 21.13
C PHE A 114 -15.99 -0.09 21.51
N PRO A 115 -15.77 -0.38 22.79
CA PRO A 115 -14.51 -0.94 23.25
C PRO A 115 -14.25 -2.36 22.73
N LEU A 116 -13.04 -2.60 22.21
CA LEU A 116 -12.50 -3.92 21.90
C LEU A 116 -11.13 -4.07 22.56
N ALA A 117 -10.86 -5.21 23.19
CA ALA A 117 -9.59 -5.42 23.88
C ALA A 117 -8.39 -5.39 22.90
N PRO A 118 -7.20 -4.96 23.34
CA PRO A 118 -6.00 -4.99 22.51
C PRO A 118 -5.68 -6.41 22.04
N GLY A 119 -5.28 -6.56 20.79
CA GLY A 119 -5.00 -7.87 20.20
C GLY A 119 -5.15 -7.93 18.69
N ASN A 120 -4.91 -9.11 18.13
CA ASN A 120 -5.15 -9.39 16.72
C ASN A 120 -6.51 -10.08 16.55
N TYR A 121 -7.21 -9.68 15.51
CA TYR A 121 -8.53 -10.17 15.15
C TYR A 121 -8.61 -10.40 13.65
N VAL A 122 -9.60 -11.18 13.25
CA VAL A 122 -10.02 -11.29 11.85
C VAL A 122 -11.45 -10.81 11.77
N PHE A 123 -11.74 -9.89 10.86
CA PHE A 123 -13.12 -9.54 10.56
C PHE A 123 -13.64 -10.37 9.38
N HIS A 124 -14.85 -10.88 9.52
CA HIS A 124 -15.58 -11.62 8.50
C HIS A 124 -16.59 -10.70 7.83
N ILE A 125 -16.64 -10.70 6.50
CA ILE A 125 -17.60 -9.92 5.73
C ILE A 125 -18.65 -10.85 5.15
N HIS A 126 -19.89 -10.65 5.60
CA HIS A 126 -21.05 -11.37 5.14
C HIS A 126 -21.86 -10.53 4.16
N PHE A 127 -22.17 -11.09 3.01
CA PHE A 127 -23.11 -10.51 2.07
C PHE A 127 -24.54 -10.83 2.51
N LEU A 128 -25.38 -9.79 2.64
CA LEU A 128 -26.78 -9.97 2.95
C LEU A 128 -27.62 -9.93 1.68
N LYS A 129 -27.55 -8.82 0.94
CA LYS A 129 -28.38 -8.56 -0.25
C LYS A 129 -27.87 -7.36 -1.05
N PRO A 130 -28.21 -7.23 -2.34
CA PRO A 130 -28.01 -5.99 -3.07
C PRO A 130 -29.05 -4.94 -2.61
N ASP A 131 -28.69 -3.65 -2.63
CA ASP A 131 -29.62 -2.56 -2.26
C ASP A 131 -30.72 -2.31 -3.33
N SER A 132 -30.64 -2.93 -4.52
CA SER A 132 -31.60 -2.69 -5.62
C SER A 132 -32.52 -3.87 -5.96
N TYR A 133 -33.84 -3.60 -6.03
CA TYR A 133 -34.90 -4.54 -6.44
C TYR A 133 -34.70 -5.10 -7.86
N ARG A 134 -34.12 -4.33 -8.79
CA ARG A 134 -33.88 -4.75 -10.18
C ARG A 134 -32.79 -5.84 -10.29
N GLN A 135 -31.79 -5.80 -9.42
CA GLN A 135 -30.73 -6.80 -9.38
C GLN A 135 -31.21 -8.06 -8.66
N PHE A 136 -31.98 -7.89 -7.59
CA PHE A 136 -32.77 -8.96 -6.97
C PHE A 136 -33.61 -9.75 -7.99
N GLY A 137 -34.25 -9.08 -8.96
CA GLY A 137 -35.02 -9.75 -10.01
C GLY A 137 -34.19 -10.63 -10.96
N LYS A 138 -32.96 -10.22 -11.29
CA LYS A 138 -32.02 -11.05 -12.08
C LYS A 138 -31.48 -12.22 -11.27
N ASP A 139 -31.18 -11.99 -9.98
CA ASP A 139 -30.71 -13.02 -9.06
C ASP A 139 -31.84 -14.04 -8.75
N LEU A 140 -33.09 -13.57 -8.62
CA LEU A 140 -34.31 -14.40 -8.49
C LEU A 140 -34.58 -15.25 -9.73
N ALA A 141 -34.33 -14.73 -10.93
CA ALA A 141 -34.42 -15.52 -12.15
C ALA A 141 -33.35 -16.63 -12.19
N TYR A 142 -32.18 -16.40 -11.61
CA TYR A 142 -31.15 -17.43 -11.38
C TYR A 142 -31.54 -18.45 -10.29
N LEU A 143 -32.28 -18.01 -9.26
CA LEU A 143 -32.81 -18.83 -8.16
C LEU A 143 -33.98 -19.73 -8.55
N ASN A 144 -34.75 -19.38 -9.59
CA ASN A 144 -35.92 -20.14 -10.05
C ASN A 144 -35.59 -21.37 -10.91
N ILE A 145 -34.31 -21.75 -11.00
CA ILE A 145 -33.88 -23.00 -11.65
C ILE A 145 -33.97 -24.14 -10.61
N PRO A 146 -34.81 -25.17 -10.81
CA PRO A 146 -34.98 -26.25 -9.85
C PRO A 146 -33.64 -26.97 -9.61
N GLY A 147 -33.16 -26.97 -8.37
CA GLY A 147 -31.89 -27.60 -7.96
C GLY A 147 -30.81 -26.64 -7.41
N LYS A 148 -30.97 -25.32 -7.51
CA LYS A 148 -30.05 -24.32 -6.89
C LYS A 148 -30.70 -23.63 -5.67
N HIS A 149 -30.91 -24.38 -4.59
CA HIS A 149 -31.36 -23.83 -3.29
C HIS A 149 -30.20 -23.43 -2.34
N GLU A 150 -28.99 -23.18 -2.86
CA GLU A 150 -27.79 -22.96 -2.04
C GLU A 150 -27.38 -21.49 -1.82
N ILE A 151 -28.14 -20.50 -2.31
CA ILE A 151 -27.76 -19.08 -2.12
C ILE A 151 -27.89 -18.62 -0.65
N VAL A 152 -28.46 -19.45 0.23
CA VAL A 152 -28.57 -19.19 1.68
C VAL A 152 -27.34 -19.69 2.47
N ALA A 153 -26.43 -20.49 1.89
CA ALA A 153 -25.34 -21.10 2.64
C ALA A 153 -24.01 -20.31 2.65
N GLN A 154 -23.74 -19.45 1.67
CA GLN A 154 -22.47 -18.71 1.58
C GLN A 154 -22.66 -17.21 1.78
N SER A 155 -22.98 -16.82 3.01
CA SER A 155 -22.98 -15.40 3.39
C SER A 155 -21.57 -14.84 3.48
N LEU A 156 -20.59 -15.64 3.95
CA LEU A 156 -19.21 -15.19 4.11
C LEU A 156 -18.50 -15.05 2.76
N ILE A 157 -18.23 -13.80 2.36
CA ILE A 157 -17.62 -13.47 1.07
C ILE A 157 -16.17 -12.96 1.18
N GLY A 158 -15.67 -12.69 2.38
CA GLY A 158 -14.29 -12.28 2.56
C GLY A 158 -13.89 -12.11 4.02
N LYS A 159 -12.58 -12.00 4.24
CA LYS A 159 -11.98 -11.76 5.55
C LYS A 159 -10.95 -10.65 5.46
N GLY A 160 -10.68 -9.96 6.57
CA GLY A 160 -9.56 -9.04 6.69
C GLY A 160 -8.95 -9.07 8.08
N ALA A 161 -7.67 -8.69 8.18
CA ALA A 161 -6.98 -8.57 9.46
C ALA A 161 -7.37 -7.27 10.17
N LEU A 162 -7.51 -7.32 11.49
CA LEU A 162 -7.71 -6.16 12.35
C LEU A 162 -6.76 -6.27 13.55
N ARG A 163 -5.97 -5.23 13.81
CA ARG A 163 -5.18 -5.15 15.03
C ARG A 163 -5.65 -3.98 15.88
N ILE A 164 -5.85 -4.22 17.17
CA ILE A 164 -6.23 -3.22 18.17
C ILE A 164 -5.04 -2.96 19.09
N LEU A 165 -4.61 -1.71 19.15
CA LEU A 165 -3.58 -1.22 20.07
C LEU A 165 -4.24 -0.72 21.37
N PRO A 166 -3.57 -0.88 22.53
CA PRO A 166 -4.05 -0.28 23.77
C PRO A 166 -3.97 1.25 23.70
N GLU A 167 -4.86 1.97 24.40
CA GLU A 167 -4.86 3.44 24.38
C GLU A 167 -3.58 4.06 24.97
N ASP A 168 -2.87 3.33 25.82
CA ASP A 168 -1.57 3.72 26.40
C ASP A 168 -0.36 3.25 25.56
N TYR A 169 -0.59 2.72 24.36
CA TYR A 169 0.49 2.29 23.47
C TYR A 169 1.42 3.46 23.14
N SER A 170 2.67 3.36 23.57
CA SER A 170 3.73 4.32 23.30
C SER A 170 4.83 3.77 22.37
N GLY A 171 4.56 2.64 21.73
CA GLY A 171 5.49 1.97 20.82
C GLY A 171 5.48 2.60 19.42
N LEU A 172 6.31 2.05 18.54
CA LEU A 172 6.37 2.48 17.14
C LEU A 172 5.16 1.95 16.36
N VAL A 173 4.81 2.66 15.29
CA VAL A 173 3.93 2.26 14.20
C VAL A 173 4.66 2.63 12.92
N THR A 174 4.93 1.65 12.07
CA THR A 174 5.68 1.85 10.83
C THR A 174 4.71 2.00 9.68
N THR A 175 4.80 3.13 8.97
CA THR A 175 4.06 3.35 7.73
C THR A 175 5.07 3.47 6.59
N SER A 176 4.94 2.60 5.59
CA SER A 176 5.85 2.55 4.46
C SER A 176 5.10 2.82 3.16
N ASP A 177 5.72 3.61 2.28
CA ASP A 177 5.41 3.53 0.87
C ASP A 177 5.82 2.16 0.29
N ILE A 178 5.33 1.83 -0.91
CA ILE A 178 5.65 0.58 -1.61
C ILE A 178 6.64 0.80 -2.75
N ASP A 179 6.36 1.70 -3.67
CA ASP A 179 7.07 1.78 -4.95
C ASP A 179 8.37 2.55 -4.74
N GLN A 180 9.54 2.00 -5.10
CA GLN A 180 10.86 2.57 -4.76
C GLN A 180 11.19 2.65 -3.27
N THR A 181 10.30 2.21 -2.38
CA THR A 181 10.56 2.11 -0.93
C THR A 181 10.67 0.65 -0.50
N TYR A 182 9.72 -0.18 -0.93
CA TYR A 182 9.70 -1.62 -0.68
C TYR A 182 10.01 -2.44 -1.93
N LEU A 183 9.39 -2.10 -3.06
CA LEU A 183 9.57 -2.79 -4.35
C LEU A 183 10.59 -2.07 -5.23
N ALA A 184 11.41 -2.86 -5.92
CA ALA A 184 12.30 -2.40 -6.98
C ALA A 184 11.49 -2.23 -8.27
N THR A 185 10.82 -1.09 -8.44
CA THR A 185 9.97 -0.81 -9.61
C THR A 185 10.68 0.04 -10.67
N ASP A 186 10.82 -0.45 -11.90
CA ASP A 186 11.38 0.36 -12.99
C ASP A 186 10.41 1.47 -13.42
N ILE A 187 10.56 2.69 -12.89
CA ILE A 187 9.77 3.86 -13.29
C ILE A 187 10.24 4.44 -14.64
N HIS A 188 11.24 3.83 -15.30
CA HIS A 188 12.00 4.36 -16.44
C HIS A 188 11.21 4.79 -17.70
N SER A 189 9.89 4.64 -17.76
CA SER A 189 9.02 5.45 -18.62
C SER A 189 7.55 5.14 -18.30
N ASN A 190 6.61 5.84 -18.94
CA ASN A 190 5.21 5.41 -19.02
C ASN A 190 5.03 3.93 -19.46
N LYS A 191 6.08 3.26 -19.98
CA LYS A 191 6.10 1.81 -20.25
C LYS A 191 6.16 0.96 -18.97
N GLY A 192 6.93 1.37 -17.96
CA GLY A 192 7.08 0.64 -16.68
C GLY A 192 5.79 0.63 -15.85
N LYS A 193 5.05 1.75 -15.83
CA LYS A 193 3.74 1.83 -15.16
C LYS A 193 2.67 0.89 -15.73
N ILE A 194 2.85 0.40 -16.96
CA ILE A 194 1.92 -0.54 -17.61
C ILE A 194 2.41 -1.98 -17.44
N SER A 195 3.72 -2.25 -17.49
CA SER A 195 4.25 -3.60 -17.25
C SER A 195 3.90 -4.11 -15.84
N THR A 196 3.87 -3.21 -14.86
CA THR A 196 3.48 -3.55 -13.48
C THR A 196 2.06 -4.12 -13.35
N LEU A 197 1.18 -3.88 -14.34
CA LEU A 197 -0.16 -4.48 -14.42
C LEU A 197 -0.12 -5.97 -14.75
N PHE A 198 0.95 -6.45 -15.38
CA PHE A 198 1.12 -7.84 -15.83
C PHE A 198 2.11 -8.62 -14.97
N GLU A 199 2.76 -7.96 -14.02
CA GLU A 199 3.66 -8.62 -13.08
C GLU A 199 2.87 -9.47 -12.08
N THR A 200 3.30 -10.72 -11.95
CA THR A 200 2.83 -11.64 -10.91
C THR A 200 3.49 -11.33 -9.55
N PRO A 201 2.99 -11.90 -8.45
CA PRO A 201 3.63 -11.73 -7.14
C PRO A 201 5.10 -12.16 -7.12
N GLU A 202 5.47 -13.19 -7.87
CA GLU A 202 6.86 -13.69 -7.97
C GLU A 202 7.76 -12.74 -8.79
N GLN A 203 7.19 -11.96 -9.71
CA GLN A 203 7.93 -10.98 -10.52
C GLN A 203 8.07 -9.62 -9.82
N LYS A 204 7.25 -9.34 -8.80
CA LYS A 204 7.36 -8.12 -7.99
C LYS A 204 8.45 -8.27 -6.95
N LEU A 205 9.68 -7.98 -7.38
CA LEU A 205 10.87 -8.08 -6.55
C LEU A 205 10.95 -6.91 -5.55
N PRO A 206 11.25 -7.19 -4.28
CA PRO A 206 11.53 -6.15 -3.31
C PRO A 206 12.89 -5.49 -3.60
N LEU A 207 13.12 -4.30 -3.04
CA LEU A 207 14.47 -3.77 -2.92
C LEU A 207 15.32 -4.72 -2.08
N PRO A 208 16.62 -4.88 -2.41
CA PRO A 208 17.45 -5.87 -1.74
C PRO A 208 17.48 -5.71 -0.22
N GLY A 209 17.32 -6.83 0.48
CA GLY A 209 17.31 -6.90 1.95
C GLY A 209 16.10 -6.24 2.63
N MET A 210 15.17 -5.63 1.88
CA MET A 210 14.03 -4.92 2.46
C MET A 210 13.04 -5.82 3.23
N PRO A 211 12.71 -7.04 2.76
CA PRO A 211 11.87 -7.95 3.54
C PRO A 211 12.52 -8.30 4.89
N THR A 212 13.82 -8.61 4.87
CA THR A 212 14.60 -8.90 6.08
C THR A 212 14.63 -7.68 7.01
N PHE A 213 14.84 -6.47 6.47
CA PHE A 213 14.79 -5.25 7.25
C PHE A 213 13.47 -5.05 7.99
N LEU A 214 12.33 -5.22 7.31
CA LEU A 214 11.02 -5.05 7.94
C LEU A 214 10.75 -6.13 9.00
N ASN A 215 11.20 -7.37 8.78
CA ASN A 215 11.09 -8.43 9.77
C ASN A 215 11.98 -8.15 11.00
N GLU A 216 13.24 -7.74 10.81
CA GLU A 216 14.14 -7.34 11.90
C GLU A 216 13.59 -6.17 12.70
N LEU A 217 13.00 -5.19 12.01
CA LEU A 217 12.33 -4.05 12.64
C LEU A 217 11.19 -4.53 13.54
N ARG A 218 10.30 -5.40 13.04
CA ARG A 218 9.20 -5.96 13.85
C ARG A 218 9.71 -6.76 15.04
N GLU A 219 10.68 -7.64 14.83
CA GLU A 219 11.25 -8.48 15.89
C GLU A 219 11.90 -7.63 17.00
N SER A 220 12.66 -6.60 16.63
CA SER A 220 13.38 -5.72 17.58
C SER A 220 12.46 -4.75 18.33
N THR A 221 11.24 -4.51 17.84
CA THR A 221 10.31 -3.50 18.38
C THR A 221 9.04 -4.11 18.95
N ASN A 222 9.09 -5.37 19.38
CA ASN A 222 7.96 -6.10 19.98
C ASN A 222 6.74 -6.16 19.05
N ASP A 223 6.97 -6.59 17.81
CA ASP A 223 5.99 -6.72 16.74
C ASP A 223 5.32 -5.37 16.39
N THR A 224 6.10 -4.31 16.13
CA THR A 224 5.55 -3.01 15.70
C THR A 224 4.57 -3.19 14.52
N PRO A 225 3.43 -2.50 14.50
CA PRO A 225 2.53 -2.52 13.35
C PRO A 225 3.19 -1.99 12.09
N LEU A 226 2.90 -2.63 10.95
CA LEU A 226 3.39 -2.26 9.62
C LEU A 226 2.22 -1.99 8.67
N CYS A 227 2.06 -0.73 8.29
CA CYS A 227 1.07 -0.26 7.33
C CYS A 227 1.74 0.14 6.02
N PHE A 228 1.15 -0.22 4.89
CA PHE A 228 1.58 0.20 3.57
C PHE A 228 0.61 1.21 2.96
N ILE A 229 1.13 2.26 2.34
CA ILE A 229 0.37 3.24 1.56
C ILE A 229 0.99 3.36 0.18
N SER A 230 0.22 3.14 -0.88
CA SER A 230 0.68 3.39 -2.25
C SER A 230 -0.38 4.11 -3.06
N ALA A 231 0.08 4.99 -3.95
CA ALA A 231 -0.76 5.64 -4.94
C ALA A 231 -1.17 4.71 -6.09
N SER A 232 -0.70 3.46 -6.09
CA SER A 232 -1.12 2.43 -7.03
C SER A 232 -2.63 2.15 -6.96
N PRO A 233 -3.26 1.79 -8.09
CA PRO A 233 -4.70 1.51 -8.15
C PRO A 233 -5.16 0.38 -7.22
N HIS A 234 -6.38 0.49 -6.70
CA HIS A 234 -7.00 -0.52 -5.83
C HIS A 234 -7.01 -1.95 -6.39
N PHE A 235 -7.03 -2.15 -7.71
CA PHE A 235 -6.99 -3.49 -8.32
C PHE A 235 -5.60 -4.16 -8.22
N PHE A 236 -4.58 -3.51 -7.66
CA PHE A 236 -3.32 -4.16 -7.27
C PHE A 236 -3.44 -4.95 -5.96
N ARG A 237 -4.57 -4.83 -5.23
CA ARG A 237 -4.71 -5.33 -3.85
C ARG A 237 -4.39 -6.80 -3.70
N ARG A 238 -4.98 -7.69 -4.52
CA ARG A 238 -4.78 -9.14 -4.37
C ARG A 238 -3.35 -9.53 -4.73
N THR A 239 -2.78 -8.93 -5.78
CA THR A 239 -1.37 -9.13 -6.15
C THR A 239 -0.43 -8.70 -5.03
N LEU A 240 -0.55 -7.48 -4.51
CA LEU A 240 0.36 -6.96 -3.48
C LEU A 240 0.24 -7.71 -2.14
N LEU A 241 -0.99 -8.03 -1.70
CA LEU A 241 -1.18 -8.87 -0.51
C LEU A 241 -0.51 -10.23 -0.68
N GLN A 242 -0.59 -10.81 -1.88
CA GLN A 242 0.07 -12.07 -2.17
C GLN A 242 1.59 -11.93 -2.26
N THR A 243 2.11 -10.83 -2.82
CA THR A 243 3.56 -10.50 -2.84
C THR A 243 4.12 -10.41 -1.43
N PHE A 244 3.47 -9.66 -0.53
CA PHE A 244 3.90 -9.56 0.87
C PHE A 244 3.89 -10.92 1.54
N ARG A 245 2.81 -11.69 1.35
CA ARG A 245 2.67 -13.03 1.92
C ARG A 245 3.74 -14.00 1.41
N SER A 246 4.07 -13.99 0.11
CA SER A 246 5.12 -14.87 -0.44
C SER A 246 6.51 -14.48 0.05
N GLN A 247 6.70 -13.23 0.46
CA GLN A 247 7.93 -12.69 1.03
C GLN A 247 7.95 -12.75 2.57
N GLY A 248 6.95 -13.39 3.19
CA GLY A 248 6.87 -13.53 4.65
C GLY A 248 6.53 -12.24 5.40
N ILE A 249 6.08 -11.20 4.71
CA ILE A 249 5.75 -9.91 5.32
C ILE A 249 4.31 -9.90 5.81
N LYS A 250 4.16 -9.77 7.13
CA LYS A 250 2.89 -9.46 7.78
C LYS A 250 2.65 -7.95 7.69
N THR A 251 1.45 -7.55 7.29
CA THR A 251 1.02 -6.14 7.28
C THR A 251 -0.34 -6.00 7.94
N GLU A 252 -0.51 -4.92 8.70
CA GLU A 252 -1.74 -4.57 9.38
C GLU A 252 -2.72 -3.84 8.46
N SER A 253 -2.22 -3.03 7.52
CA SER A 253 -3.07 -2.40 6.50
C SER A 253 -2.36 -2.09 5.19
N LEU A 254 -3.09 -2.21 4.08
CA LEU A 254 -2.70 -1.83 2.74
C LEU A 254 -3.67 -0.79 2.16
N HIS A 255 -3.18 0.43 1.96
CA HIS A 255 -3.92 1.54 1.38
C HIS A 255 -3.56 1.68 -0.11
N LEU A 256 -4.57 1.58 -0.98
CA LEU A 256 -4.41 1.75 -2.43
C LEU A 256 -5.41 2.76 -2.95
N LYS A 257 -5.00 3.53 -3.96
CA LYS A 257 -5.77 4.63 -4.49
C LYS A 257 -6.97 4.12 -5.30
N TYR A 258 -8.13 4.71 -5.02
CA TYR A 258 -9.27 4.54 -5.92
C TYR A 258 -9.08 5.40 -7.17
N LEU A 259 -9.25 4.78 -8.34
CA LEU A 259 -9.05 5.43 -9.63
C LEU A 259 -10.31 5.22 -10.47
N GLU A 260 -11.00 6.31 -10.77
CA GLU A 260 -12.16 6.32 -11.66
C GLU A 260 -11.77 6.89 -13.03
N GLY A 261 -12.45 6.43 -14.09
CA GLY A 261 -12.50 7.08 -15.41
C GLY A 261 -11.22 7.05 -16.27
N THR A 262 -10.11 7.67 -15.83
CA THR A 262 -8.96 7.98 -16.68
C THR A 262 -8.05 6.78 -16.95
N ILE A 263 -7.66 6.03 -15.91
CA ILE A 263 -6.88 4.80 -16.08
C ILE A 263 -7.76 3.69 -16.66
N LYS A 264 -9.06 3.71 -16.35
CA LYS A 264 -10.02 2.80 -16.94
C LYS A 264 -10.04 2.92 -18.48
N GLY A 265 -10.15 4.14 -18.98
CA GLY A 265 -10.07 4.40 -20.42
C GLY A 265 -8.73 4.06 -21.08
N MET A 266 -7.61 4.00 -20.33
CA MET A 266 -6.31 3.58 -20.85
C MET A 266 -6.19 2.07 -20.95
N VAL A 267 -6.62 1.34 -19.91
CA VAL A 267 -6.55 -0.12 -19.88
C VAL A 267 -7.61 -0.73 -20.81
N ASP A 268 -8.80 -0.15 -20.92
CA ASP A 268 -9.83 -0.59 -21.88
C ASP A 268 -9.32 -0.48 -23.33
N LYS A 269 -8.61 0.60 -23.67
CA LYS A 269 -7.98 0.76 -24.99
C LYS A 269 -6.80 -0.19 -25.20
N PHE A 270 -6.08 -0.53 -24.13
CA PHE A 270 -5.03 -1.55 -24.19
C PHE A 270 -5.65 -2.94 -24.46
N TRP A 271 -6.76 -3.27 -23.79
CA TRP A 271 -7.56 -4.46 -24.03
C TRP A 271 -8.06 -4.57 -25.46
N ASP A 272 -8.64 -3.50 -26.00
CA ASP A 272 -9.06 -3.43 -27.40
C ASP A 272 -7.88 -3.69 -28.36
N SER A 273 -6.67 -3.28 -27.99
CA SER A 273 -5.49 -3.54 -28.83
C SER A 273 -5.02 -5.00 -28.78
N LEU A 274 -5.26 -5.72 -27.68
CA LEU A 274 -4.88 -7.13 -27.53
C LEU A 274 -5.91 -8.11 -28.09
N SER A 275 -7.20 -7.77 -28.06
CA SER A 275 -8.29 -8.64 -28.48
C SER A 275 -8.43 -8.80 -30.01
N HIS A 276 -7.62 -8.09 -30.81
CA HIS A 276 -7.61 -8.18 -32.28
C HIS A 276 -6.47 -9.09 -32.76
N PRO A 277 -6.76 -10.35 -33.15
CA PRO A 277 -5.73 -11.38 -33.42
C PRO A 277 -4.77 -10.98 -34.55
N THR A 278 -5.28 -10.33 -35.59
CA THR A 278 -4.48 -9.87 -36.73
C THR A 278 -3.57 -8.69 -36.38
N ARG A 279 -3.90 -7.89 -35.35
CA ARG A 279 -3.10 -6.74 -34.91
C ARG A 279 -2.05 -7.10 -33.87
N PHE A 280 -2.34 -8.07 -33.00
CA PHE A 280 -1.34 -8.62 -32.08
C PHE A 280 -0.19 -9.28 -32.84
N LEU A 281 -0.49 -9.97 -33.93
CA LEU A 281 0.51 -10.64 -34.79
C LEU A 281 1.41 -9.67 -35.57
N THR A 282 0.95 -8.46 -35.91
CA THR A 282 1.75 -7.48 -36.67
C THR A 282 2.56 -6.53 -35.78
N ASP A 283 1.98 -6.11 -34.65
CA ASP A 283 2.53 -5.02 -33.84
C ASP A 283 3.12 -5.49 -32.49
N GLY A 284 2.80 -6.72 -32.08
CA GLY A 284 3.14 -7.25 -30.75
C GLY A 284 2.56 -6.45 -29.58
N VAL A 285 2.87 -6.88 -28.35
CA VAL A 285 2.58 -6.13 -27.11
C VAL A 285 3.15 -4.70 -27.16
N TRP A 286 4.27 -4.53 -27.87
CA TRP A 286 5.00 -3.27 -27.99
C TRP A 286 4.25 -2.18 -28.76
N GLY A 287 3.58 -2.48 -29.88
CA GLY A 287 2.82 -1.47 -30.63
C GLY A 287 1.52 -1.04 -29.94
N ALA A 288 0.94 -1.91 -29.10
CA ALA A 288 -0.18 -1.55 -28.23
C ALA A 288 0.24 -0.52 -27.16
N LEU A 289 1.41 -0.74 -26.54
CA LEU A 289 2.00 0.15 -25.53
C LEU A 289 2.33 1.55 -26.07
N GLU A 290 2.85 1.67 -27.31
CA GLU A 290 3.18 2.97 -27.91
C GLU A 290 1.95 3.86 -28.16
N ARG A 291 0.81 3.26 -28.49
CA ARG A 291 -0.44 4.00 -28.69
C ARG A 291 -1.01 4.51 -27.38
N VAL A 292 -0.98 3.71 -26.31
CA VAL A 292 -1.34 4.16 -24.96
C VAL A 292 -0.42 5.31 -24.52
N ARG A 293 0.88 5.21 -24.80
CA ARG A 293 1.87 6.26 -24.51
C ARG A 293 1.54 7.60 -25.19
N LYS A 294 1.03 7.59 -26.44
CA LYS A 294 0.65 8.80 -27.19
C LYS A 294 -0.57 9.52 -26.60
N PHE A 295 -1.45 8.79 -25.89
CA PHE A 295 -2.61 9.36 -25.18
C PHE A 295 -2.34 9.63 -23.69
N ALA A 296 -1.29 9.05 -23.11
CA ALA A 296 -0.81 9.31 -21.74
C ALA A 296 -0.14 10.68 -21.56
N GLY A 297 -0.05 11.50 -22.61
CA GLY A 297 0.42 12.89 -22.54
C GLY A 297 -0.43 13.77 -21.62
N SER A 298 -1.68 13.38 -21.31
CA SER A 298 -2.56 14.08 -20.37
C SER A 298 -2.60 13.50 -18.95
N SER A 299 -1.99 12.33 -18.69
CA SER A 299 -2.00 11.65 -17.37
C SER A 299 -0.87 12.07 -16.41
N PHE A 300 -0.16 13.15 -16.71
CA PHE A 300 0.76 13.82 -15.77
C PHE A 300 0.04 14.58 -14.64
N GLN A 301 -1.29 14.47 -14.58
CA GLN A 301 -2.10 14.82 -13.41
C GLN A 301 -1.96 13.77 -12.27
N SER A 302 -1.27 12.65 -12.52
CA SER A 302 -1.19 11.49 -11.61
C SER A 302 -0.21 11.62 -10.44
N LEU A 303 0.80 12.50 -10.47
CA LEU A 303 1.74 12.72 -9.35
C LEU A 303 1.13 13.58 -8.23
N PHE A 304 0.29 14.56 -8.58
CA PHE A 304 -0.30 15.53 -7.63
C PHE A 304 -1.48 14.95 -6.84
N ASP A 305 -2.20 14.04 -7.49
CA ASP A 305 -3.18 13.18 -6.84
C ASP A 305 -2.56 12.27 -5.76
N GLN A 306 -1.25 11.96 -5.82
CA GLN A 306 -0.60 11.08 -4.84
C GLN A 306 -0.38 11.81 -3.52
N LEU A 307 0.05 13.08 -3.57
CA LEU A 307 0.25 13.91 -2.38
C LEU A 307 -1.04 14.04 -1.58
N ALA A 308 -2.13 14.48 -2.23
CA ALA A 308 -3.42 14.63 -1.57
C ALA A 308 -3.93 13.30 -0.99
N TYR A 309 -3.76 12.20 -1.74
CA TYR A 309 -4.16 10.87 -1.32
C TYR A 309 -3.36 10.37 -0.11
N LYS A 310 -2.03 10.31 -0.18
CA LYS A 310 -1.15 9.82 0.90
C LYS A 310 -1.34 10.66 2.16
N LEU A 311 -1.39 11.99 2.04
CA LEU A 311 -1.63 12.89 3.18
C LEU A 311 -3.00 12.66 3.84
N THR A 312 -4.05 12.47 3.04
CA THR A 312 -5.40 12.14 3.54
C THR A 312 -5.41 10.81 4.29
N ILE A 313 -4.69 9.80 3.78
CA ILE A 313 -4.59 8.50 4.42
C ILE A 313 -3.83 8.59 5.75
N LEU A 314 -2.65 9.22 5.77
CA LEU A 314 -1.84 9.39 6.98
C LEU A 314 -2.65 10.08 8.09
N LEU A 315 -3.33 11.19 7.77
CA LEU A 315 -4.19 11.90 8.72
C LEU A 315 -5.39 11.05 9.14
N ARG A 316 -5.98 10.26 8.24
CA ARG A 316 -7.09 9.39 8.59
C ARG A 316 -6.66 8.28 9.55
N ASP A 317 -5.55 7.61 9.27
CA ASP A 317 -5.09 6.51 10.11
C ASP A 317 -4.67 6.99 11.50
N ARG A 318 -4.08 8.19 11.60
CA ARG A 318 -3.73 8.82 12.88
C ARG A 318 -4.92 8.95 13.85
N ILE A 319 -6.14 9.12 13.35
CA ILE A 319 -7.37 9.18 14.18
C ILE A 319 -7.58 7.89 14.98
N TYR A 320 -7.14 6.76 14.42
CA TYR A 320 -7.31 5.41 14.96
C TYR A 320 -6.07 4.91 15.71
N LEU A 321 -4.97 5.67 15.71
CA LEU A 321 -3.79 5.36 16.52
C LEU A 321 -3.93 5.94 17.93
N PRO A 322 -3.39 5.26 18.95
CA PRO A 322 -3.27 5.80 20.30
C PRO A 322 -2.49 7.12 20.34
N LYS A 323 -2.79 7.97 21.32
CA LYS A 323 -2.22 9.32 21.40
C LYS A 323 -0.69 9.31 21.49
N ASP A 324 -0.14 8.42 22.31
CA ASP A 324 1.30 8.38 22.58
C ASP A 324 2.05 7.43 21.61
N ALA A 325 1.35 6.85 20.64
CA ALA A 325 1.96 6.03 19.60
C ALA A 325 2.92 6.87 18.75
N LYS A 326 4.12 6.33 18.55
CA LYS A 326 5.20 6.94 17.78
C LYS A 326 5.20 6.43 16.36
N GLU A 327 5.56 7.26 15.39
CA GLU A 327 5.52 6.89 13.98
C GLU A 327 6.92 6.87 13.35
N LEU A 328 7.19 5.79 12.61
CA LEU A 328 8.31 5.66 11.68
C LEU A 328 7.75 5.70 10.26
N LEU A 329 8.13 6.71 9.48
CA LEU A 329 7.68 6.88 8.10
C LEU A 329 8.79 6.51 7.13
N LEU A 330 8.50 5.57 6.23
CA LEU A 330 9.43 5.12 5.17
C LEU A 330 8.84 5.54 3.83
N GLY A 331 9.65 6.19 3.00
CA GLY A 331 9.24 6.62 1.66
C GLY A 331 10.41 6.72 0.70
N ASP A 332 10.20 7.33 -0.45
CA ASP A 332 11.22 7.49 -1.48
C ASP A 332 11.34 8.93 -2.02
N ASN A 333 12.40 9.17 -2.78
CA ASN A 333 12.66 10.47 -3.38
C ASN A 333 11.90 10.73 -4.69
N THR A 334 11.22 9.75 -5.28
CA THR A 334 10.52 9.87 -6.58
C THR A 334 9.06 10.32 -6.43
N GLU A 335 8.31 9.81 -5.44
CA GLU A 335 6.88 10.16 -5.24
C GLU A 335 6.66 11.35 -4.30
N SER A 336 7.72 12.11 -3.98
CA SER A 336 7.65 13.30 -3.10
C SER A 336 7.25 12.99 -1.65
N ASP A 337 7.49 11.77 -1.17
CA ASP A 337 7.20 11.37 0.21
C ASP A 337 7.89 12.27 1.23
N TYR A 338 9.09 12.76 0.92
CA TYR A 338 9.81 13.74 1.72
C TYR A 338 9.00 15.02 1.99
N LEU A 339 8.21 15.51 1.02
CA LEU A 339 7.31 16.64 1.22
C LEU A 339 6.04 16.21 1.97
N ILE A 340 5.44 15.07 1.58
CA ILE A 340 4.19 14.57 2.19
C ILE A 340 4.36 14.38 3.69
N PHE A 341 5.45 13.72 4.12
CA PHE A 341 5.76 13.49 5.52
C PHE A 341 6.11 14.77 6.26
N THR A 342 6.72 15.76 5.58
CA THR A 342 6.95 17.09 6.18
C THR A 342 5.63 17.82 6.44
N LEU A 343 4.73 17.83 5.46
CA LEU A 343 3.41 18.46 5.58
C LEU A 343 2.55 17.77 6.65
N TYR A 344 2.55 16.44 6.69
CA TYR A 344 1.85 15.66 7.71
C TYR A 344 2.22 16.10 9.13
N GLN A 345 3.52 16.18 9.43
CA GLN A 345 4.01 16.62 10.73
C GLN A 345 3.60 18.07 11.05
N MET A 346 3.73 18.98 10.10
CA MET A 346 3.36 20.39 10.28
C MET A 346 1.87 20.58 10.55
N ILE A 347 1.02 19.81 9.85
CA ILE A 347 -0.44 19.84 9.99
C ILE A 347 -0.88 19.34 11.36
N LEU A 348 -0.27 18.25 11.85
CA LEU A 348 -0.55 17.72 13.18
C LEU A 348 -0.04 18.63 14.30
N SER A 349 1.08 19.33 14.06
CA SER A 349 1.68 20.27 15.02
C SER A 349 0.98 21.64 15.09
N GLY A 350 -0.10 21.85 14.33
CA GLY A 350 -0.85 23.13 14.33
C GLY A 350 -0.10 24.31 13.71
N VAL A 351 0.90 24.07 12.86
CA VAL A 351 1.70 25.14 12.22
C VAL A 351 0.84 25.99 11.27
N LEU A 352 -0.11 25.33 10.59
CA LEU A 352 -1.14 25.95 9.77
C LEU A 352 -2.48 25.34 10.17
N GLU A 353 -3.50 26.18 10.35
CA GLU A 353 -4.80 25.74 10.86
C GLU A 353 -5.98 26.36 10.12
N GLY A 354 -7.15 25.74 10.29
CA GLY A 354 -8.42 26.26 9.83
C GLY A 354 -8.39 26.65 8.36
N LYS A 355 -8.82 27.88 8.08
CA LYS A 355 -8.90 28.39 6.70
C LYS A 355 -7.52 28.64 6.10
N ASP A 356 -6.52 29.01 6.90
CA ASP A 356 -5.16 29.27 6.40
C ASP A 356 -4.51 27.98 5.89
N LEU A 357 -4.76 26.85 6.57
CA LEU A 357 -4.36 25.53 6.07
C LEU A 357 -5.07 25.17 4.76
N GLU A 358 -6.40 25.33 4.69
CA GLU A 358 -7.17 25.03 3.48
C GLU A 358 -6.70 25.88 2.29
N ASP A 359 -6.52 27.19 2.49
CA ASP A 359 -6.06 28.12 1.46
C ASP A 359 -4.61 27.85 1.04
N PHE A 360 -3.74 27.48 1.98
CA PHE A 360 -2.37 27.05 1.68
C PHE A 360 -2.36 25.79 0.82
N LEU A 361 -3.07 24.73 1.23
CA LEU A 361 -3.11 23.47 0.50
C LEU A 361 -3.70 23.65 -0.90
N TYR A 362 -4.77 24.44 -1.02
CA TYR A 362 -5.38 24.71 -2.33
C TYR A 362 -4.46 25.49 -3.28
N ARG A 363 -3.62 26.38 -2.74
CA ARG A 363 -2.63 27.16 -3.53
C ARG A 363 -1.26 26.48 -3.62
N LEU A 364 -1.10 25.32 -2.99
CA LEU A 364 0.18 24.62 -2.94
C LEU A 364 0.60 24.28 -4.36
N ASN A 365 1.61 25.00 -4.83
CA ASN A 365 2.24 24.74 -6.10
C ASN A 365 3.52 23.96 -5.84
N PHE A 366 3.59 22.75 -6.39
CA PHE A 366 4.75 21.90 -6.27
C PHE A 366 5.24 21.52 -7.67
N LEU A 367 6.54 21.71 -7.93
CA LEU A 367 7.14 21.45 -9.25
C LEU A 367 6.38 22.12 -10.42
N GLY A 368 5.85 23.33 -10.19
CA GLY A 368 5.21 24.17 -11.20
C GLY A 368 3.73 23.89 -11.46
N ARG A 369 3.02 23.14 -10.59
CA ARG A 369 1.60 22.78 -10.77
C ARG A 369 0.81 22.76 -9.45
N ASP A 370 -0.51 22.96 -9.56
CA ASP A 370 -1.44 22.88 -8.42
C ASP A 370 -1.48 21.45 -7.87
N ALA A 371 -1.16 21.30 -6.59
CA ALA A 371 -0.97 20.00 -5.97
C ALA A 371 -2.26 19.38 -5.41
N ILE A 372 -3.22 20.19 -4.96
CA ILE A 372 -4.37 19.72 -4.18
C ILE A 372 -5.65 20.43 -4.65
N THR A 373 -6.71 19.67 -4.91
CA THR A 373 -8.04 20.22 -5.23
C THR A 373 -8.66 20.87 -4.00
N ARG A 374 -9.61 21.79 -4.19
CA ARG A 374 -10.29 22.44 -3.07
C ARG A 374 -11.02 21.46 -2.15
N ASP A 375 -11.64 20.43 -2.72
CA ASP A 375 -12.33 19.39 -1.95
C ASP A 375 -11.35 18.56 -1.10
N ASN A 376 -10.20 18.21 -1.67
CA ASN A 376 -9.15 17.51 -0.92
C ASN A 376 -8.53 18.40 0.16
N ALA A 377 -8.30 19.69 -0.12
CA ALA A 377 -7.79 20.64 0.86
C ALA A 377 -8.74 20.77 2.06
N LYS A 378 -10.05 20.86 1.80
CA LYS A 378 -11.09 20.87 2.83
C LYS A 378 -11.09 19.57 3.64
N LEU A 379 -11.05 18.41 2.98
CA LEU A 379 -10.99 17.11 3.64
C LEU A 379 -9.76 16.97 4.54
N ILE A 380 -8.59 17.37 4.04
CA ILE A 380 -7.33 17.36 4.80
C ILE A 380 -7.44 18.27 6.03
N ARG A 381 -8.03 19.47 5.90
CA ARG A 381 -8.29 20.36 7.04
C ARG A 381 -9.20 19.70 8.08
N GLU A 382 -10.32 19.09 7.65
CA GLU A 382 -11.26 18.42 8.56
C GLU A 382 -10.60 17.26 9.31
N LEU A 383 -9.78 16.45 8.63
CA LEU A 383 -9.01 15.38 9.27
C LEU A 383 -7.96 15.95 10.24
N ALA A 384 -7.32 17.06 9.90
CA ALA A 384 -6.35 17.71 10.76
C ALA A 384 -7.00 18.22 12.06
N GLU A 385 -8.15 18.90 11.95
CA GLU A 385 -8.93 19.38 13.09
C GLU A 385 -9.40 18.22 13.98
N GLU A 386 -9.84 17.10 13.39
CA GLU A 386 -10.22 15.90 14.12
C GLU A 386 -9.03 15.28 14.87
N ASN A 387 -7.86 15.18 14.24
CA ASN A 387 -6.65 14.69 14.90
C ASN A 387 -6.25 15.58 16.07
N ARG A 388 -6.22 16.91 15.91
CA ARG A 388 -5.87 17.84 17.00
C ARG A 388 -6.92 17.83 18.11
N ARG A 389 -8.20 17.61 17.79
CA ARG A 389 -9.26 17.40 18.80
C ARG A 389 -9.02 16.16 19.66
N ILE A 390 -8.51 15.08 19.06
CA ILE A 390 -8.26 13.81 19.76
C ILE A 390 -6.93 13.84 20.52
N HIS A 391 -5.85 14.28 19.85
CA HIS A 391 -4.47 14.10 20.31
C HIS A 391 -3.86 15.37 20.90
N GLY A 392 -4.44 16.54 20.59
CA GLY A 392 -3.80 17.85 20.74
C GLY A 392 -2.84 18.14 19.60
N ASP A 393 -2.12 19.26 19.70
CA ASP A 393 -1.11 19.69 18.73
C ASP A 393 0.19 18.89 18.94
N LEU A 394 0.14 17.61 18.59
CA LEU A 394 1.20 16.64 18.83
C LEU A 394 1.74 16.10 17.50
N ASN A 395 3.05 16.17 17.32
CA ASN A 395 3.74 15.42 16.27
C ASN A 395 4.13 14.02 16.81
N PRO A 396 3.53 12.93 16.31
CA PRO A 396 3.88 11.58 16.72
C PRO A 396 5.09 11.01 15.99
N VAL A 397 5.55 11.67 14.92
CA VAL A 397 6.64 11.17 14.08
C VAL A 397 7.94 11.26 14.85
N GLU A 398 8.64 10.12 14.96
CA GLU A 398 9.97 10.06 15.56
C GLU A 398 11.07 10.09 14.51
N LEU A 399 10.82 9.45 13.36
CA LEU A 399 11.81 9.31 12.31
C LEU A 399 11.14 9.20 10.94
N VAL A 400 11.75 9.86 9.95
CA VAL A 400 11.34 9.81 8.55
C VAL A 400 12.55 9.41 7.72
N LEU A 401 12.47 8.28 7.04
CA LEU A 401 13.54 7.74 6.20
C LEU A 401 13.09 7.75 4.74
N ILE A 402 13.95 8.29 3.87
CA ILE A 402 13.67 8.42 2.45
C ILE A 402 14.70 7.62 1.67
N ASN A 403 14.26 6.57 0.99
CA ASN A 403 15.09 5.82 0.08
C ASN A 403 15.48 6.70 -1.11
N LYS A 404 16.78 6.82 -1.33
CA LYS A 404 17.35 7.51 -2.48
C LYS A 404 17.42 6.55 -3.65
N THR A 405 16.87 6.99 -4.75
CA THR A 405 16.98 6.34 -6.05
C THR A 405 17.59 7.33 -7.04
N GLU A 406 18.25 6.82 -8.08
CA GLU A 406 18.76 7.65 -9.18
C GLU A 406 17.64 8.35 -9.97
N LEU A 407 16.40 7.89 -9.80
CA LEU A 407 15.21 8.39 -10.50
C LEU A 407 14.64 9.67 -9.87
N GLY A 408 14.85 9.85 -8.57
CA GLY A 408 14.34 11.00 -7.83
C GLY A 408 15.37 12.13 -7.72
N PRO A 409 14.94 13.35 -7.33
CA PRO A 409 15.84 14.44 -7.00
C PRO A 409 16.92 14.04 -5.98
N PRO A 410 18.14 14.58 -6.12
CA PRO A 410 19.17 14.48 -5.09
C PRO A 410 18.78 15.24 -3.82
N SER A 411 19.49 14.98 -2.72
CA SER A 411 19.18 15.52 -1.38
C SER A 411 19.05 17.05 -1.32
N ASP A 412 19.94 17.78 -2.00
CA ASP A 412 19.89 19.24 -2.08
C ASP A 412 18.66 19.76 -2.82
N GLU A 413 18.26 19.07 -3.89
CA GLU A 413 17.07 19.42 -4.67
C GLU A 413 15.79 19.08 -3.89
N MET A 414 15.73 17.94 -3.18
CA MET A 414 14.62 17.64 -2.27
C MET A 414 14.44 18.76 -1.23
N ARG A 415 15.54 19.23 -0.66
CA ARG A 415 15.53 20.31 0.33
C ARG A 415 15.01 21.61 -0.26
N TRP A 416 15.46 21.96 -1.46
CA TRP A 416 14.97 23.11 -2.21
C TRP A 416 13.46 22.97 -2.51
N ASN A 417 13.03 21.80 -2.99
CA ASN A 417 11.65 21.52 -3.34
C ASN A 417 10.72 21.74 -2.14
N VAL A 418 11.05 21.18 -0.97
CA VAL A 418 10.28 21.40 0.26
C VAL A 418 10.29 22.88 0.65
N GLN A 419 11.46 23.53 0.70
CA GLN A 419 11.54 24.92 1.13
C GLN A 419 10.76 25.87 0.19
N SER A 420 10.74 25.58 -1.11
CA SER A 420 10.02 26.35 -2.12
C SER A 420 8.50 26.14 -2.06
N ALA A 421 8.05 24.99 -1.56
CA ALA A 421 6.65 24.64 -1.43
C ALA A 421 5.99 25.27 -0.19
N LEU A 422 6.79 25.60 0.83
CA LEU A 422 6.30 26.11 2.10
C LEU A 422 6.17 27.65 2.11
N PRO A 423 5.26 28.21 2.94
CA PRO A 423 5.15 29.65 3.11
C PRO A 423 6.45 30.32 3.56
N THR A 424 6.67 31.57 3.13
CA THR A 424 7.84 32.36 3.51
C THR A 424 7.99 32.43 5.03
N GLY A 425 9.20 32.16 5.53
CA GLY A 425 9.53 32.20 6.96
C GLY A 425 9.36 30.86 7.69
N ILE A 426 8.79 29.85 7.03
CA ILE A 426 8.74 28.48 7.54
C ILE A 426 9.97 27.71 7.05
N ASP A 427 10.74 27.17 8.00
CA ASP A 427 11.91 26.32 7.74
C ASP A 427 11.78 25.04 8.60
N PRO A 428 11.33 23.91 8.03
CA PRO A 428 11.01 22.71 8.79
C PRO A 428 12.24 22.10 9.48
N TRP A 429 13.46 22.40 9.03
CA TRP A 429 14.70 21.93 9.67
C TRP A 429 15.08 22.71 10.93
N LYS A 430 14.50 23.91 11.13
CA LYS A 430 14.72 24.73 12.32
C LYS A 430 13.55 24.71 13.30
N MET A 431 12.42 24.14 12.89
CA MET A 431 11.21 24.09 13.69
C MET A 431 11.34 23.07 14.82
N LYS A 432 11.08 23.52 16.05
CA LYS A 432 11.02 22.65 17.21
C LYS A 432 9.86 21.66 17.06
N GLY A 433 10.15 20.37 17.22
CA GLY A 433 9.13 19.31 17.22
C GLY A 433 8.86 18.69 15.84
N ILE A 434 9.37 19.26 14.76
CA ILE A 434 9.37 18.62 13.43
C ILE A 434 10.63 17.76 13.32
N LYS A 435 10.49 16.53 12.83
CA LYS A 435 11.60 15.63 12.52
C LYS A 435 11.92 15.75 11.03
N PRO A 436 13.09 16.29 10.65
CA PRO A 436 13.52 16.30 9.26
C PRO A 436 13.61 14.87 8.71
N TYR A 437 13.31 14.73 7.43
CA TYR A 437 13.58 13.47 6.75
C TYR A 437 15.08 13.23 6.60
N ILE A 438 15.47 11.96 6.65
CA ILE A 438 16.85 11.51 6.45
C ILE A 438 16.90 10.73 5.13
N PRO A 439 17.53 11.28 4.08
CA PRO A 439 17.74 10.56 2.84
C PRO A 439 18.88 9.55 3.01
N THR A 440 18.68 8.32 2.53
CA THR A 440 19.67 7.23 2.61
C THR A 440 19.36 6.13 1.59
N ASP A 441 20.13 5.05 1.56
CA ASP A 441 20.09 4.05 0.48
C ASP A 441 19.64 2.67 0.98
N GLY A 442 18.45 2.27 0.57
CA GLY A 442 17.87 0.94 0.74
C GLY A 442 17.81 0.43 2.18
N ALA A 443 17.74 -0.90 2.30
CA ALA A 443 17.62 -1.57 3.59
C ALA A 443 18.84 -1.34 4.50
N LEU A 444 20.05 -1.24 3.94
CA LEU A 444 21.28 -0.99 4.71
C LEU A 444 21.33 0.42 5.28
N GLY A 445 20.97 1.43 4.49
CA GLY A 445 20.89 2.81 4.96
C GLY A 445 19.86 2.98 6.07
N PHE A 446 18.65 2.44 5.85
CA PHE A 446 17.60 2.46 6.87
C PHE A 446 18.04 1.78 8.16
N SER A 447 18.61 0.57 8.07
CA SER A 447 19.01 -0.19 9.25
C SER A 447 20.15 0.48 10.03
N LEU A 448 21.17 1.04 9.36
CA LEU A 448 22.26 1.76 10.04
C LEU A 448 21.74 2.98 10.82
N ILE A 449 20.79 3.72 10.26
CA ILE A 449 20.16 4.84 10.96
C ILE A 449 19.36 4.32 12.16
N LEU A 450 18.59 3.24 12.01
CA LEU A 450 17.85 2.66 13.13
C LEU A 450 18.76 2.13 14.24
N VAL A 451 19.95 1.62 13.92
CA VAL A 451 20.96 1.26 14.92
C VAL A 451 21.47 2.49 15.65
N TYR A 452 21.72 3.59 14.94
CA TYR A 452 22.13 4.85 15.57
C TYR A 452 21.07 5.38 16.56
N TYR A 453 19.78 5.24 16.23
CA TYR A 453 18.67 5.60 17.11
C TYR A 453 18.34 4.55 18.19
N GLY A 454 19.10 3.45 18.27
CA GLY A 454 18.90 2.39 19.26
C GLY A 454 17.62 1.57 19.06
N ILE A 455 17.09 1.54 17.84
CA ILE A 455 15.89 0.76 17.44
C ILE A 455 16.29 -0.63 16.95
N LEU A 456 17.40 -0.72 16.21
CA LEU A 456 18.02 -1.96 15.77
C LEU A 456 19.40 -2.14 16.39
N ASP A 457 19.99 -3.32 16.23
CA ASP A 457 21.38 -3.59 16.55
C ASP A 457 22.21 -3.92 15.29
N LEU A 458 23.54 -3.87 15.43
CA LEU A 458 24.45 -4.08 14.30
C LEU A 458 24.33 -5.50 13.72
N SER A 459 23.91 -6.48 14.53
CA SER A 459 23.61 -7.85 14.10
C SER A 459 22.49 -7.89 13.07
N SER A 460 21.40 -7.13 13.26
CA SER A 460 20.34 -7.02 12.25
C SER A 460 20.88 -6.49 10.92
N VAL A 461 21.76 -5.48 10.93
CA VAL A 461 22.37 -4.94 9.70
C VAL A 461 23.20 -6.00 8.97
N ILE A 462 23.97 -6.80 9.71
CA ILE A 462 24.76 -7.89 9.12
C ILE A 462 23.86 -8.98 8.54
N LYS A 463 22.76 -9.33 9.22
CA LYS A 463 21.77 -10.28 8.70
C LYS A 463 21.12 -9.77 7.41
N ILE A 464 20.71 -8.50 7.38
CA ILE A 464 20.16 -7.84 6.18
C ILE A 464 21.18 -7.89 5.04
N ALA A 465 22.43 -7.51 5.29
CA ALA A 465 23.49 -7.57 4.30
C ALA A 465 23.74 -9.00 3.79
N GLY A 466 23.65 -10.01 4.66
CA GLY A 466 23.80 -11.42 4.30
C GLY A 466 22.71 -11.91 3.36
N GLU A 467 21.44 -11.56 3.62
CA GLU A 467 20.30 -11.92 2.78
C GLU A 467 20.32 -11.21 1.42
N MET A 468 20.91 -10.01 1.33
CA MET A 468 21.12 -9.33 0.05
C MET A 468 22.03 -10.10 -0.90
N ALA A 469 22.94 -10.94 -0.38
CA ALA A 469 23.87 -11.69 -1.23
C ALA A 469 23.11 -12.75 -2.04
N GLY A 470 23.22 -12.67 -3.37
CA GLY A 470 22.50 -13.55 -4.30
C GLY A 470 21.16 -13.01 -4.78
N GLU A 471 20.68 -11.88 -4.23
CA GLU A 471 19.49 -11.21 -4.76
C GLU A 471 19.80 -10.52 -6.10
N TRP A 472 18.76 -10.36 -6.93
CA TRP A 472 18.85 -9.66 -8.21
C TRP A 472 18.52 -8.18 -8.02
N PHE A 473 19.40 -7.29 -8.50
CA PHE A 473 19.22 -5.84 -8.42
C PHE A 473 19.97 -5.14 -9.55
N GLU A 474 19.33 -4.16 -10.22
CA GLU A 474 19.93 -3.38 -11.32
C GLU A 474 20.62 -4.28 -12.39
N ASP A 475 19.87 -5.25 -12.92
CA ASP A 475 20.31 -6.18 -13.98
C ASP A 475 21.50 -7.09 -13.65
N LYS A 476 21.83 -7.26 -12.35
CA LYS A 476 22.89 -8.14 -11.89
C LYS A 476 22.53 -8.83 -10.58
N VAL A 477 23.20 -9.95 -10.31
CA VAL A 477 23.16 -10.58 -8.99
C VAL A 477 24.12 -9.85 -8.05
N ILE A 478 23.71 -9.61 -6.81
CA ILE A 478 24.56 -9.02 -5.78
C ILE A 478 25.55 -10.08 -5.29
N ASP A 479 26.78 -10.03 -5.79
CA ASP A 479 27.91 -10.78 -5.25
C ASP A 479 28.58 -10.05 -4.07
N SER A 480 29.58 -10.67 -3.43
CA SER A 480 30.30 -10.07 -2.29
C SER A 480 30.93 -8.72 -2.61
N LYS A 481 31.39 -8.51 -3.85
CA LYS A 481 32.01 -7.26 -4.27
C LYS A 481 30.94 -6.18 -4.46
N ALA A 482 29.85 -6.51 -5.14
CA ALA A 482 28.70 -5.62 -5.33
C ALA A 482 28.08 -5.22 -3.99
N LEU A 483 27.93 -6.16 -3.05
CA LEU A 483 27.44 -5.89 -1.70
C LEU A 483 28.34 -4.89 -0.97
N LEU A 484 29.66 -5.07 -1.05
CA LEU A 484 30.62 -4.16 -0.43
C LEU A 484 30.60 -2.77 -1.09
N GLU A 485 30.44 -2.70 -2.42
CA GLU A 485 30.29 -1.43 -3.15
C GLU A 485 29.00 -0.69 -2.77
N LEU A 486 27.88 -1.40 -2.67
CA LEU A 486 26.60 -0.86 -2.18
C LEU A 486 26.76 -0.33 -0.75
N ALA A 487 27.33 -1.15 0.13
CA ALA A 487 27.57 -0.79 1.53
C ALA A 487 28.46 0.45 1.68
N GLN A 488 29.46 0.64 0.81
CA GLN A 488 30.37 1.80 0.87
C GLN A 488 29.73 3.11 0.38
N LYS A 489 28.76 3.04 -0.54
CA LYS A 489 28.17 4.20 -1.20
C LYS A 489 26.96 4.81 -0.46
N ILE A 490 26.50 4.17 0.62
CA ILE A 490 25.35 4.62 1.39
C ILE A 490 25.56 6.07 1.87
N GLU A 491 24.61 6.95 1.56
CA GLU A 491 24.50 8.28 2.12
C GLU A 491 23.97 8.19 3.55
N LEU A 492 24.75 8.71 4.48
CA LEU A 492 24.43 8.71 5.91
C LEU A 492 24.74 10.08 6.52
N PRO A 493 23.98 10.52 7.53
CA PRO A 493 24.33 11.69 8.34
C PRO A 493 25.72 11.55 8.97
N GLU A 494 26.37 12.69 9.23
CA GLU A 494 27.74 12.74 9.77
C GLU A 494 27.86 11.94 11.07
N GLU A 495 26.86 12.04 11.93
CA GLU A 495 26.75 11.36 13.21
C GLU A 495 26.70 9.83 13.12
N VAL A 496 26.34 9.26 11.97
CA VAL A 496 26.25 7.80 11.74
C VAL A 496 27.54 7.23 11.15
N LYS A 497 28.49 8.07 10.68
CA LYS A 497 29.69 7.62 9.95
C LYS A 497 30.60 6.69 10.74
N GLU A 498 30.74 6.89 12.04
CA GLU A 498 31.56 5.99 12.88
C GLU A 498 30.93 4.59 12.99
N LEU A 499 29.60 4.52 13.09
CA LEU A 499 28.87 3.25 13.05
C LEU A 499 29.02 2.58 11.69
N HIS A 500 28.91 3.35 10.59
CA HIS A 500 29.10 2.86 9.23
C HIS A 500 30.49 2.26 9.02
N ARG A 501 31.54 2.91 9.54
CA ARG A 501 32.91 2.37 9.49
C ARG A 501 33.02 1.01 10.18
N ARG A 502 32.46 0.88 11.38
CA ARG A 502 32.42 -0.40 12.13
C ARG A 502 31.65 -1.49 11.39
N PHE A 503 30.52 -1.13 10.78
CA PHE A 503 29.76 -2.02 9.92
C PHE A 503 30.60 -2.52 8.74
N LEU A 504 31.27 -1.62 8.02
CA LEU A 504 32.12 -1.98 6.88
C LEU A 504 33.30 -2.87 7.28
N GLU A 505 33.93 -2.62 8.43
CA GLU A 505 34.99 -3.49 8.98
C GLU A 505 34.45 -4.90 9.27
N THR A 506 33.27 -5.00 9.88
CA THR A 506 32.62 -6.28 10.20
C THR A 506 32.19 -7.02 8.94
N LEU A 507 31.62 -6.32 7.96
CA LEU A 507 31.18 -6.90 6.69
C LEU A 507 32.36 -7.46 5.90
N LYS A 508 33.48 -6.73 5.83
CA LYS A 508 34.72 -7.20 5.18
C LYS A 508 35.25 -8.49 5.80
N GLN A 509 35.28 -8.55 7.14
CA GLN A 509 35.66 -9.77 7.85
C GLN A 509 34.73 -10.94 7.54
N ALA A 510 33.41 -10.71 7.48
CA ALA A 510 32.42 -11.73 7.15
C ALA A 510 32.53 -12.24 5.71
N LEU A 511 32.87 -11.35 4.76
CA LEU A 511 33.05 -11.70 3.35
C LEU A 511 34.43 -12.29 3.03
N GLY A 512 35.37 -12.30 3.99
CA GLY A 512 36.73 -12.81 3.81
C GLY A 512 37.63 -11.91 2.97
N THR A 513 37.37 -10.59 2.95
CA THR A 513 38.05 -9.59 2.09
C THR A 513 38.79 -8.53 2.88
#